data_AF-A0A5J5FG58-F1
#
_entry.id   AF-A0A5J5FG58-F1
#
_cell.length_a   1.000
_cell.length_b   1.000
_cell.length_c   1.000
_cell.angle_alpha   90.00
_cell.angle_beta   90.00
_cell.angle_gamma   90.00
#
_symmetry.space_group_name_H-M   'P 1'
#
loop_
_entity.id
_entity.type
_entity.pdbx_description
1 polymer ?
#
loop_
_entity_poly.entity_id
_entity_poly.type
_entity_poly.pdbx_seq_one_letter_code
_entity_poly.pdbx_strand_id
1 'polypeptide(L)'
;MADTLDKAIDDTILQIKALMLIAGNDRSAQARIRDSISNSRDQSVMEFRQIVGQETPGREYLYAAIGEFIISSFLILLSAMIMTPALASFVNANLVSKYLNSIAVNIVALDAVGYAEVIAMLLLAFFILFLGLHTIRLGAEKTARIW
;
A
#
# COMPACT_ATOMS: atom_id res chain seq x y z
N MET A 1 -27.41 -29.44 17.58
CA MET A 1 -27.49 -28.06 17.04
C MET A 1 -26.46 -27.81 15.94
N ALA A 2 -25.27 -28.45 15.97
CA ALA A 2 -24.32 -28.41 14.85
C ALA A 2 -24.92 -29.01 13.56
N ASP A 3 -25.47 -30.24 13.63
CA ASP A 3 -26.06 -30.93 12.46
C ASP A 3 -27.18 -30.17 11.72
N THR A 4 -27.90 -29.27 12.40
CA THR A 4 -28.95 -28.47 11.77
C THR A 4 -28.40 -27.25 11.06
N LEU A 5 -27.31 -26.68 11.58
CA LEU A 5 -26.61 -25.56 10.95
C LEU A 5 -25.84 -26.03 9.72
N ASP A 6 -25.16 -27.18 9.82
CA ASP A 6 -24.40 -27.75 8.71
C ASP A 6 -25.30 -28.06 7.51
N LYS A 7 -26.49 -28.63 7.76
CA LYS A 7 -27.50 -28.82 6.70
C LYS A 7 -27.98 -27.51 6.08
N ALA A 8 -28.20 -26.47 6.89
CA ALA A 8 -28.61 -25.16 6.39
C ALA A 8 -27.52 -24.49 5.54
N ILE A 9 -26.24 -24.70 5.89
CA ILE A 9 -25.10 -24.24 5.10
C ILE A 9 -25.07 -24.99 3.76
N ASP A 10 -25.20 -26.31 3.77
CA ASP A 10 -25.21 -27.13 2.55
C ASP A 10 -26.36 -26.75 1.61
N ASP A 11 -27.57 -26.54 2.14
CA ASP A 11 -28.73 -26.09 1.37
C ASP A 11 -28.49 -24.70 0.77
N THR A 12 -27.88 -23.79 1.53
CA THR A 12 -27.53 -22.45 1.04
C THR A 12 -26.50 -22.51 -0.08
N ILE A 13 -25.46 -23.35 0.05
CA ILE A 13 -24.46 -23.59 -0.99
C ILE A 13 -25.12 -24.17 -2.25
N LEU A 14 -26.06 -25.10 -2.08
CA LEU A 14 -26.79 -25.69 -3.19
C LEU A 14 -27.64 -24.64 -3.93
N GLN A 15 -28.29 -23.74 -3.20
CA GLN A 15 -29.06 -22.63 -3.79
C GLN A 15 -28.16 -21.66 -4.56
N ILE A 16 -26.98 -21.32 -4.02
CA ILE A 16 -25.99 -20.49 -4.72
C ILE A 16 -25.53 -21.17 -6.01
N LYS A 17 -25.26 -22.48 -5.98
CA LYS A 17 -24.90 -23.26 -7.18
C LYS A 17 -26.02 -23.28 -8.21
N ALA A 18 -27.28 -23.42 -7.78
CA ALA A 18 -28.44 -23.33 -8.66
C ALA A 18 -28.55 -21.94 -9.31
N LEU A 19 -28.37 -20.86 -8.55
CA LEU A 19 -28.36 -19.49 -9.10
C LEU A 19 -27.26 -19.29 -10.14
N MET A 20 -26.06 -19.83 -9.87
CA MET A 20 -24.94 -19.78 -10.83
C MET A 20 -25.20 -20.64 -12.07
N LEU A 21 -25.86 -21.79 -11.92
CA LEU A 21 -26.27 -22.64 -13.05
C LEU A 21 -27.32 -21.94 -13.94
N ILE A 22 -28.29 -21.26 -13.32
CA ILE A 22 -29.31 -20.47 -14.03
C ILE A 22 -28.67 -19.29 -14.76
N ALA A 23 -27.71 -18.60 -14.12
CA ALA A 23 -26.94 -17.54 -14.76
C ALA A 23 -26.05 -18.07 -15.90
N GLY A 24 -25.61 -19.32 -15.81
CA GLY A 24 -24.79 -19.99 -16.81
C GLY A 24 -23.54 -19.18 -17.13
N ASN A 25 -23.31 -18.93 -18.42
CA ASN A 25 -22.18 -18.14 -18.92
C ASN A 25 -22.54 -16.66 -19.21
N ASP A 26 -23.74 -16.22 -18.83
CA ASP A 26 -24.18 -14.84 -19.03
C ASP A 26 -23.55 -13.92 -17.96
N ARG A 27 -22.56 -13.13 -18.41
CA ARG A 27 -21.86 -12.16 -17.55
C ARG A 27 -22.80 -11.10 -16.98
N SER A 28 -23.90 -10.77 -17.66
CA SER A 28 -24.86 -9.78 -17.19
C SER A 28 -25.71 -10.31 -16.03
N ALA A 29 -26.15 -11.57 -16.09
CA ALA A 29 -26.86 -12.24 -15.01
C ALA A 29 -25.98 -12.40 -13.77
N GLN A 30 -24.71 -12.81 -13.97
CA GLN A 30 -23.73 -12.90 -12.88
C GLN A 30 -23.47 -11.54 -12.21
N ALA A 31 -23.36 -10.45 -13.00
CA ALA A 31 -23.22 -9.09 -12.47
C ALA A 31 -24.45 -8.66 -11.65
N ARG A 32 -25.66 -8.96 -12.12
CA ARG A 32 -26.91 -8.65 -11.37
C ARG A 32 -27.00 -9.39 -10.04
N ILE A 33 -26.55 -10.65 -9.98
CA ILE A 33 -26.48 -11.41 -8.73
C ILE A 33 -25.49 -10.75 -7.77
N ARG A 34 -24.29 -10.43 -8.25
CA ARG A 34 -23.26 -9.71 -7.46
C ARG A 34 -23.77 -8.38 -6.94
N ASP A 35 -24.38 -7.56 -7.79
CA ASP A 35 -24.87 -6.24 -7.41
C ASP A 35 -26.03 -6.32 -6.42
N SER A 36 -26.91 -7.32 -6.56
CA SER A 36 -28.02 -7.52 -5.62
C SER A 36 -27.54 -7.93 -4.23
N ILE A 37 -26.52 -8.81 -4.16
CA ILE A 37 -25.92 -9.23 -2.89
C ILE A 37 -25.08 -8.08 -2.29
N SER A 38 -24.34 -7.35 -3.13
CA SER A 38 -23.44 -6.28 -2.67
C SER A 38 -24.19 -5.03 -2.20
N ASN A 39 -25.32 -4.70 -2.83
CA ASN A 39 -26.12 -3.53 -2.51
C ASN A 39 -27.31 -3.85 -1.58
N SER A 40 -27.40 -5.08 -1.07
CA SER A 40 -28.42 -5.43 -0.09
C SER A 40 -28.26 -4.59 1.18
N ARG A 41 -29.37 -4.03 1.67
CA ARG A 41 -29.43 -3.26 2.92
C ARG A 41 -29.82 -4.11 4.13
N ASP A 42 -29.97 -5.42 3.94
CA ASP A 42 -30.26 -6.34 5.02
C ASP A 42 -29.00 -6.57 5.86
N GLN A 43 -29.11 -6.29 7.16
CA GLN A 43 -28.00 -6.42 8.10
C GLN A 43 -27.46 -7.86 8.16
N SER A 44 -28.32 -8.87 8.07
CA SER A 44 -27.93 -10.28 8.10
C SER A 44 -27.11 -10.66 6.87
N VAL A 45 -27.47 -10.10 5.70
CA VAL A 45 -26.73 -10.30 4.45
C VAL A 45 -25.39 -9.57 4.48
N MET A 46 -25.35 -8.38 5.09
CA MET A 46 -24.11 -7.64 5.30
C MET A 46 -23.15 -8.38 6.23
N GLU A 47 -23.64 -8.93 7.34
CA GLU A 47 -22.87 -9.74 8.29
C GLU A 47 -22.40 -11.05 7.63
N PHE A 48 -23.28 -11.74 6.91
CA PHE A 48 -22.93 -12.93 6.13
C PHE A 48 -21.83 -12.64 5.09
N ARG A 49 -21.92 -11.52 4.37
CA ARG A 49 -20.87 -11.10 3.43
C ARG A 49 -19.54 -10.82 4.14
N GLN A 50 -19.57 -10.28 5.35
CA GLN A 50 -18.34 -10.06 6.12
C GLN A 50 -17.69 -11.38 6.55
N ILE A 51 -18.50 -12.39 6.86
CA ILE A 51 -18.03 -13.72 7.27
C ILE A 51 -17.48 -14.51 6.07
N VAL A 52 -18.18 -14.47 4.93
CA VAL A 52 -17.88 -15.30 3.74
C VAL A 52 -16.96 -14.60 2.73
N GLY A 53 -16.93 -13.27 2.71
CA GLY A 53 -16.37 -12.47 1.61
C GLY A 53 -15.55 -11.27 2.05
N GLN A 54 -14.79 -11.33 3.14
CA GLN A 54 -13.76 -10.33 3.42
C GLN A 54 -12.45 -10.63 2.69
N GLU A 55 -12.46 -10.47 1.37
CA GLU A 55 -11.24 -10.05 0.67
C GLU A 55 -11.27 -8.53 0.62
N THR A 56 -10.64 -7.92 1.62
CA THR A 56 -10.33 -6.48 1.56
C THR A 56 -9.52 -6.24 0.28
N PRO A 57 -9.96 -5.35 -0.61
CA PRO A 57 -9.34 -5.22 -1.92
C PRO A 57 -7.86 -4.89 -1.76
N GLY A 58 -6.98 -5.82 -2.18
CA GLY A 58 -5.52 -5.70 -2.13
C GLY A 58 -4.97 -4.40 -2.76
N ARG A 59 -5.81 -3.75 -3.56
CA ARG A 59 -5.56 -2.50 -4.25
C ARG A 59 -5.29 -1.31 -3.32
N GLU A 60 -5.89 -1.28 -2.12
CA GLU A 60 -5.61 -0.23 -1.13
C GLU A 60 -4.17 -0.30 -0.61
N TYR A 61 -3.66 -1.52 -0.40
CA TYR A 61 -2.25 -1.75 -0.03
C TYR A 61 -1.29 -1.35 -1.15
N LEU A 62 -1.68 -1.55 -2.42
CA LEU A 62 -0.88 -1.13 -3.56
C LEU A 62 -0.75 0.40 -3.65
N TYR A 63 -1.85 1.13 -3.45
CA TYR A 63 -1.82 2.61 -3.47
C TYR A 63 -1.01 3.18 -2.30
N ALA A 64 -1.15 2.61 -1.10
CA ALA A 64 -0.36 3.00 0.06
C ALA A 64 1.15 2.76 -0.19
N ALA A 65 1.51 1.58 -0.69
CA ALA A 65 2.89 1.25 -1.01
C ALA A 65 3.53 2.17 -2.06
N ILE A 66 2.78 2.53 -3.11
CA ILE A 66 3.26 3.49 -4.13
C ILE A 66 3.53 4.86 -3.48
N GLY A 67 2.63 5.32 -2.60
CA GLY A 67 2.83 6.56 -1.85
C GLY A 67 4.07 6.53 -0.96
N GLU A 68 4.24 5.45 -0.19
CA GLU A 68 5.41 5.24 0.69
C GLU A 68 6.72 5.18 -0.13
N PHE A 69 6.70 4.56 -1.31
CA PHE A 69 7.85 4.51 -2.23
C PHE A 69 8.23 5.89 -2.80
N ILE A 70 7.24 6.68 -3.23
CA ILE A 70 7.50 8.03 -3.78
C ILE A 70 8.08 8.94 -2.69
N ILE A 71 7.50 8.94 -1.50
CA ILE A 71 7.95 9.77 -0.37
C ILE A 71 9.37 9.38 0.06
N SER A 72 9.64 8.08 0.23
CA SER A 72 10.97 7.61 0.62
C SER A 72 12.03 7.92 -0.44
N SER A 73 11.72 7.74 -1.72
CA SER A 73 12.63 8.09 -2.82
C SER A 73 12.99 9.57 -2.84
N PHE A 74 12.00 10.45 -2.61
CA PHE A 74 12.24 11.90 -2.53
C PHE A 74 13.13 12.28 -1.34
N LEU A 75 12.88 11.70 -0.15
CA LEU A 75 13.68 11.95 1.04
C LEU A 75 15.13 11.44 0.90
N ILE A 76 15.33 10.30 0.25
CA ILE A 76 16.67 9.76 -0.05
C ILE A 76 17.42 10.71 -1.01
N LEU A 77 16.77 11.15 -2.09
CA LEU A 77 17.36 12.10 -3.04
C LEU A 77 17.73 13.42 -2.37
N LEU A 78 16.83 13.97 -1.56
CA LEU A 78 17.06 15.21 -0.82
C LEU A 78 18.25 15.07 0.14
N SER A 79 18.29 13.97 0.90
CA SER A 79 19.39 13.66 1.81
C SER A 79 20.73 13.52 1.06
N ALA A 80 20.73 12.84 -0.10
CA ALA A 80 21.92 12.69 -0.93
C ALA A 80 22.42 14.03 -1.50
N MET A 81 21.51 14.88 -1.99
CA MET A 81 21.87 16.23 -2.49
C MET A 81 22.51 17.09 -1.39
N ILE A 82 21.99 17.01 -0.17
CA ILE A 82 22.54 17.76 0.98
C ILE A 82 23.88 17.15 1.46
N MET A 83 24.06 15.83 1.42
CA MET A 83 25.33 15.18 1.80
C MET A 83 26.44 15.31 0.76
N THR A 84 26.10 15.51 -0.52
CA THR A 84 27.07 15.62 -1.63
C THR A 84 28.21 16.62 -1.37
N PRO A 85 27.97 17.87 -0.93
CA PRO A 85 29.05 18.80 -0.61
C PRO A 85 29.94 18.35 0.57
N ALA A 86 29.37 17.65 1.55
CA ALA A 86 30.13 17.13 2.69
C ALA A 86 31.12 16.04 2.28
N LEU A 87 30.70 15.15 1.36
CA LEU A 87 31.55 14.11 0.78
C LEU A 87 32.57 14.69 -0.20
N ALA A 88 32.19 15.70 -0.99
CA ALA A 88 33.07 16.37 -1.95
C ALA A 88 34.14 17.27 -1.28
N SER A 89 33.87 17.77 -0.07
CA SER A 89 34.82 18.55 0.76
C SER A 89 36.08 17.76 1.09
N PHE A 90 35.97 16.42 1.24
CA PHE A 90 37.12 15.54 1.45
C PHE A 90 38.02 15.37 0.22
N VAL A 91 37.52 15.70 -0.98
CA VAL A 91 38.22 15.40 -2.25
C VAL A 91 38.78 16.64 -2.94
N ASN A 92 38.06 17.78 -2.94
CA ASN A 92 38.56 18.99 -3.59
C ASN A 92 37.83 20.27 -3.15
N ALA A 93 38.50 21.13 -2.38
CA ALA A 93 37.94 22.38 -1.84
C ALA A 93 37.45 23.37 -2.92
N ASN A 94 38.03 23.34 -4.13
CA ASN A 94 37.65 24.24 -5.24
C ASN A 94 36.35 23.85 -5.95
N LEU A 95 35.94 22.57 -5.89
CA LEU A 95 34.66 22.11 -6.45
C LEU A 95 33.51 22.45 -5.48
N VAL A 96 33.78 22.36 -4.18
CA VAL A 96 32.84 22.72 -3.13
C VAL A 96 32.52 24.20 -3.13
N SER A 97 33.51 25.09 -3.30
CA SER A 97 33.25 26.55 -3.32
C SER A 97 32.37 26.99 -4.50
N LYS A 98 32.52 26.38 -5.68
CA LYS A 98 31.68 26.67 -6.86
C LYS A 98 30.24 26.15 -6.70
N TYR A 99 30.08 24.96 -6.12
CA TYR A 99 28.75 24.37 -5.87
C TYR A 99 28.03 25.09 -4.72
N LEU A 100 28.75 25.41 -3.65
CA LEU A 100 28.23 26.25 -2.56
C LEU A 100 27.87 27.64 -3.08
N ASN A 101 28.65 28.31 -3.94
CA ASN A 101 28.18 29.59 -4.49
C ASN A 101 26.90 29.47 -5.34
N SER A 102 26.67 28.32 -5.98
CA SER A 102 25.45 28.07 -6.75
C SER A 102 24.22 27.76 -5.88
N ILE A 103 24.43 27.26 -4.66
CA ILE A 103 23.34 26.81 -3.75
C ILE A 103 23.18 27.74 -2.53
N ALA A 104 24.26 28.32 -2.02
CA ALA A 104 24.30 29.26 -0.90
C ALA A 104 23.61 30.59 -1.23
N VAL A 105 23.39 30.94 -2.50
CA VAL A 105 22.46 32.03 -2.82
C VAL A 105 21.01 31.70 -2.39
N ASN A 106 20.68 30.43 -2.12
CA ASN A 106 19.36 29.98 -1.66
C ASN A 106 19.33 29.22 -0.32
N ILE A 107 20.46 28.76 0.24
CA ILE A 107 20.48 27.87 1.42
C ILE A 107 21.59 28.25 2.41
N VAL A 108 21.69 29.52 2.81
CA VAL A 108 22.57 29.94 3.91
C VAL A 108 21.77 29.87 5.21
N ALA A 109 21.81 28.73 5.91
CA ALA A 109 21.57 28.60 7.36
C ALA A 109 21.58 27.13 7.87
N LEU A 110 22.49 26.27 7.42
CA LEU A 110 22.67 24.95 8.05
C LEU A 110 23.98 24.95 8.85
N ASP A 111 23.86 25.42 10.09
CA ASP A 111 24.88 25.29 11.13
C ASP A 111 25.06 23.80 11.51
N ALA A 112 26.09 23.44 12.27
CA ALA A 112 26.54 22.05 12.52
C ALA A 112 25.47 21.02 13.00
N VAL A 113 24.28 21.48 13.37
CA VAL A 113 23.05 20.68 13.61
C VAL A 113 22.56 19.97 12.32
N GLY A 114 22.89 20.49 11.13
CA GLY A 114 22.38 20.00 9.85
C GLY A 114 22.79 18.57 9.46
N TYR A 115 23.94 18.05 9.92
CA TYR A 115 24.35 16.69 9.57
C TYR A 115 23.56 15.61 10.32
N ALA A 116 23.27 15.84 11.60
CA ALA A 116 22.47 14.92 12.40
C ALA A 116 21.03 14.86 11.87
N GLU A 117 20.47 16.00 11.47
CA GLU A 117 19.14 16.09 10.84
C GLU A 117 19.08 15.34 9.50
N VAL A 118 20.11 15.47 8.67
CA VAL A 118 20.19 14.75 7.38
C VAL A 118 20.32 13.24 7.59
N ILE A 119 21.11 12.80 8.57
CA ILE A 119 21.21 11.37 8.94
C ILE A 119 19.86 10.85 9.48
N ALA A 120 19.18 11.62 10.33
CA ALA A 120 17.86 11.26 10.84
C ALA A 120 16.81 11.19 9.71
N MET A 121 16.85 12.13 8.75
CA MET A 121 15.97 12.13 7.58
C MET A 121 16.25 10.91 6.68
N LEU A 122 17.50 10.52 6.50
CA LEU A 122 17.89 9.31 5.78
C LEU A 122 17.37 8.04 6.46
N LEU A 123 17.54 7.91 7.78
CA LEU A 123 17.03 6.78 8.56
C LEU A 123 15.51 6.69 8.49
N LEU A 124 14.82 7.83 8.58
CA LEU A 124 13.37 7.91 8.45
C LEU A 124 12.91 7.52 7.03
N ALA A 125 13.64 7.91 6.00
CA ALA A 125 13.36 7.50 4.63
C ALA A 125 13.49 5.98 4.44
N PHE A 126 14.54 5.37 5.00
CA PHE A 126 14.70 3.92 4.99
C PHE A 126 13.60 3.20 5.78
N PHE A 127 13.19 3.77 6.91
CA PHE A 127 12.09 3.24 7.72
C PHE A 127 10.76 3.25 6.94
N ILE A 128 10.43 4.36 6.27
CA ILE A 128 9.24 4.46 5.40
C ILE A 128 9.34 3.47 4.22
N LEU A 129 10.52 3.33 3.62
CA LEU A 129 10.73 2.37 2.53
C LEU A 129 10.52 0.92 3.01
N PHE A 130 10.98 0.60 4.22
CA PHE A 130 10.74 -0.71 4.84
C PHE A 130 9.26 -0.96 5.11
N LEU A 131 8.54 0.04 5.63
CA LEU A 131 7.09 -0.03 5.77
C LEU A 131 6.39 -0.23 4.42
N GLY A 132 6.81 0.50 3.37
CA GLY A 132 6.38 0.31 1.98
C GLY A 132 6.52 -1.13 1.50
N LEU A 133 7.71 -1.73 1.67
CA LEU A 133 7.95 -3.11 1.30
C LEU A 133 7.10 -4.10 2.12
N HIS A 134 6.89 -3.81 3.40
CA HIS A 134 6.03 -4.62 4.26
C HIS A 134 4.55 -4.53 3.82
N THR A 135 4.07 -3.34 3.46
CA THR A 135 2.74 -3.11 2.89
C THR A 135 2.54 -3.87 1.58
N ILE A 136 3.55 -3.88 0.70
CA ILE A 136 3.54 -4.68 -0.54
C ILE A 136 3.46 -6.18 -0.23
N ARG A 137 4.26 -6.66 0.73
CA ARG A 137 4.25 -8.07 1.13
C ARG A 137 2.88 -8.49 1.68
N LEU A 138 2.27 -7.70 2.56
CA LEU A 138 0.92 -7.97 3.07
C LEU A 138 -0.13 -7.95 1.95
N GLY A 139 -0.01 -7.01 1.01
CA GLY A 139 -0.87 -6.97 -0.18
C GLY A 139 -0.72 -8.22 -1.05
N ALA A 140 0.51 -8.70 -1.25
CA ALA A 140 0.80 -9.91 -2.02
C ALA A 140 0.29 -11.17 -1.33
N GLU A 141 0.49 -11.33 -0.02
CA GLU A 141 -0.01 -12.48 0.76
C GLU A 141 -1.54 -12.56 0.80
N LYS A 142 -2.21 -11.40 0.82
CA LYS A 142 -3.68 -11.35 0.74
C LYS A 142 -4.18 -11.64 -0.68
N THR A 143 -3.50 -11.15 -1.71
CA THR A 143 -3.87 -11.36 -3.12
C THR A 143 -3.59 -12.80 -3.58
N ALA A 144 -2.56 -13.44 -3.05
CA ALA A 144 -2.22 -14.83 -3.37
C ALA A 144 -3.18 -15.87 -2.77
N ARG A 145 -4.01 -15.49 -1.78
CA ARG A 145 -5.07 -16.35 -1.24
C ARG A 145 -6.39 -16.29 -2.03
N ILE A 146 -6.46 -15.42 -3.04
CA ILE A 146 -7.64 -15.17 -3.88
C ILE A 146 -7.66 -16.10 -5.12
N TRP A 147 -6.54 -16.77 -5.39
CA TRP A 147 -6.37 -17.76 -6.48
C TRP A 147 -6.16 -19.15 -5.91
#